data_AF-A0A0U4CXQ6-F1
#
_entry.id   AF-A0A0U4CXQ6-F1
#
_cell.length_a   1.000
_cell.length_b   1.000
_cell.length_c   1.000
_cell.angle_alpha   90.00
_cell.angle_beta   90.00
_cell.angle_gamma   90.00
#
_symmetry.space_group_name_H-M   'P 1'
#
loop_
_entity.id
_entity.type
_entity.pdbx_description
1 polymer ?
#
loop_
_entity_poly.entity_id
_entity_poly.type
_entity_poly.pdbx_seq_one_letter_code
_entity_poly.pdbx_strand_id
1 'polypeptide(L)'
;MARAPMSTQKVQQWIISLLVLAVSCFPLGALTAAVAMLADERHDAALVLVGVMAALGIAAVSAGRLVHRLSPVSPWTLLGLLPALAAAALYL
;
A
#
# COMPACT_ATOMS: atom_id res chain seq x y z
N MET A 1 22.57 4.74 30.63
CA MET A 1 22.58 4.77 29.14
C MET A 1 21.65 5.89 28.69
N ALA A 2 22.19 7.08 28.38
CA ALA A 2 21.39 8.18 27.86
C ALA A 2 21.03 7.87 26.39
N ARG A 3 19.73 7.82 26.07
CA ARG A 3 19.26 7.71 24.68
C ARG A 3 19.76 8.96 23.94
N ALA A 4 20.58 8.80 22.91
CA ALA A 4 20.93 9.90 22.02
C ALA A 4 19.61 10.57 21.56
N PRO A 5 19.46 11.90 21.68
CA PRO A 5 18.23 12.57 21.30
C PRO A 5 18.01 12.31 19.81
N MET A 6 17.00 11.50 19.47
CA MET A 6 16.57 11.41 18.08
C MET A 6 16.13 12.80 17.66
N SER A 7 16.68 13.31 16.56
CA SER A 7 16.22 14.59 16.02
C SER A 7 14.70 14.51 15.82
N THR A 8 13.99 15.57 16.16
CA THR A 8 12.52 15.66 16.02
C THR A 8 12.08 15.31 14.60
N GLN A 9 12.89 15.67 13.60
CA GLN A 9 12.73 15.28 12.20
C GLN A 9 12.70 13.76 12.00
N LYS A 10 13.57 13.00 12.67
CA LYS A 10 13.62 11.53 12.55
C LYS A 10 12.35 10.91 13.14
N VAL A 11 11.88 11.40 14.29
CA VAL A 11 10.63 10.93 14.91
C VAL A 11 9.43 11.24 14.02
N GLN A 12 9.34 12.46 13.50
CA GLN A 12 8.28 12.87 12.57
C GLN A 12 8.26 11.97 11.33
N GLN A 13 9.43 11.67 10.76
CA GLN A 13 9.55 10.78 9.61
C GLN A 13 9.00 9.37 9.92
N TRP A 14 9.31 8.81 11.09
CA TRP A 14 8.76 7.51 11.53
C TRP A 14 7.25 7.54 11.70
N ILE A 15 6.70 8.61 12.30
CA ILE A 15 5.26 8.78 12.49
C ILE A 15 4.56 8.82 11.13
N ILE A 16 5.06 9.62 10.19
CA ILE A 16 4.44 9.73 8.86
C ILE A 16 4.55 8.40 8.10
N SER A 17 5.67 7.67 8.19
CA SER A 17 5.76 6.33 7.58
C SER A 17 4.73 5.36 8.16
N LEU A 18 4.51 5.39 9.48
CA LEU A 18 3.49 4.56 10.13
C LEU A 18 2.07 4.97 9.69
N LEU A 19 1.81 6.28 9.58
CA LEU A 19 0.53 6.80 9.09
C LEU A 19 0.26 6.38 7.65
N VAL A 20 1.25 6.51 6.75
CA VAL A 20 1.14 6.05 5.36
C VAL A 20 0.81 4.55 5.33
N LEU A 21 1.49 3.75 6.14
CA LEU A 21 1.24 2.31 6.22
C LEU A 21 -0.18 2.01 6.72
N ALA A 22 -0.59 2.59 7.85
CA ALA A 22 -1.89 2.32 8.46
C ALA A 22 -3.05 2.76 7.55
N VAL A 23 -2.96 3.96 6.98
CA VAL A 23 -3.99 4.53 6.09
C VAL A 23 -4.06 3.76 4.77
N SER A 24 -2.96 3.19 4.28
CA SER A 24 -2.96 2.38 3.05
C SER A 24 -3.43 0.95 3.30
N CYS A 25 -3.09 0.36 4.45
CA CYS A 25 -3.42 -1.03 4.78
C CYS A 25 -4.93 -1.26 4.86
N PHE A 26 -5.67 -0.33 5.46
CA PHE A 26 -7.12 -0.42 5.60
C PHE A 26 -7.86 -0.57 4.25
N PRO A 27 -7.74 0.37 3.29
CA PRO A 27 -8.41 0.25 2.00
C PRO A 27 -7.87 -0.91 1.16
N LEU A 28 -6.59 -1.27 1.26
CA LEU A 28 -6.06 -2.47 0.58
C LEU A 28 -6.74 -3.74 1.12
N GLY A 29 -6.87 -3.89 2.44
CA GLY A 29 -7.59 -5.01 3.04
C GLY A 29 -9.08 -5.04 2.66
N ALA A 30 -9.73 -3.88 2.65
CA ALA A 30 -11.12 -3.74 2.24
C ALA A 30 -11.33 -4.12 0.76
N LEU A 31 -10.40 -3.71 -0.12
CA LEU A 31 -10.43 -4.06 -1.54
C LEU A 31 -10.24 -5.57 -1.75
N THR A 32 -9.34 -6.22 -1.01
CA THR A 32 -9.17 -7.68 -1.05
C THR A 32 -10.47 -8.40 -0.69
N ALA A 33 -11.12 -7.99 0.40
CA ALA A 33 -12.40 -8.57 0.80
C ALA A 33 -13.49 -8.34 -0.27
N ALA A 34 -13.55 -7.15 -0.86
CA ALA A 34 -14.48 -6.85 -1.93
C ALA A 34 -14.23 -7.71 -3.17
N VAL A 35 -12.98 -7.88 -3.61
CA VAL A 35 -12.61 -8.77 -4.72
C VAL A 35 -13.11 -10.20 -4.45
N ALA A 36 -12.85 -10.73 -3.25
CA ALA A 36 -13.30 -12.07 -2.86
C ALA A 36 -14.84 -12.23 -2.91
N MET A 37 -15.59 -11.19 -2.53
CA MET A 37 -17.06 -11.22 -2.57
C MET A 37 -17.64 -11.10 -3.98
N LEU A 38 -16.95 -10.41 -4.89
CA LEU A 38 -17.46 -10.10 -6.24
C LEU A 38 -16.97 -11.07 -7.32
N ALA A 39 -15.96 -11.91 -7.05
CA ALA A 39 -15.31 -12.75 -8.05
C ALA A 39 -16.27 -13.67 -8.82
N ASP A 40 -17.19 -14.34 -8.12
CA ASP A 40 -18.11 -15.31 -8.73
C ASP A 40 -19.30 -14.65 -9.45
N GLU A 41 -19.88 -13.60 -8.86
CA GLU A 41 -21.09 -12.98 -9.40
C GLU A 41 -20.81 -11.88 -10.43
N ARG A 42 -19.68 -11.18 -10.30
CA ARG A 42 -19.37 -9.96 -11.05
C ARG A 42 -17.87 -9.85 -11.33
N HIS A 43 -17.34 -10.85 -12.04
CA HIS A 43 -15.92 -10.96 -12.36
C HIS A 43 -15.31 -9.67 -12.97
N ASP A 44 -16.02 -9.00 -13.88
CA ASP A 44 -15.56 -7.73 -14.47
C ASP A 44 -15.35 -6.62 -13.41
N ALA A 45 -16.23 -6.54 -12.40
CA ALA A 45 -16.09 -5.58 -11.32
C ALA A 45 -14.92 -5.96 -10.38
N ALA A 46 -14.72 -7.24 -10.13
CA ALA A 46 -13.59 -7.73 -9.34
C ALA A 46 -12.24 -7.41 -10.03
N LEU A 47 -12.15 -7.54 -11.36
CA LEU A 47 -10.98 -7.13 -12.14
C LEU A 47 -10.68 -5.64 -12.01
N VAL A 48 -11.71 -4.77 -12.08
CA VAL A 48 -11.54 -3.33 -11.88
C VAL A 48 -11.02 -3.03 -10.47
N LEU A 49 -11.54 -3.71 -9.44
CA LEU A 49 -11.08 -3.53 -8.06
C LEU A 49 -9.62 -3.96 -7.86
N VAL A 50 -9.17 -5.04 -8.53
CA VAL A 50 -7.74 -5.42 -8.54
C VAL A 50 -6.90 -4.30 -9.16
N GLY A 51 -7.35 -3.69 -10.25
CA GLY A 51 -6.68 -2.53 -10.85
C GLY A 51 -6.58 -1.32 -9.92
N VAL A 52 -7.66 -1.00 -9.21
CA VAL A 52 -7.67 0.07 -8.20
C VAL A 52 -6.72 -0.25 -7.04
N MET A 53 -6.73 -1.50 -6.57
CA MET A 53 -5.84 -1.97 -5.52
C MET A 53 -4.37 -1.88 -5.92
N ALA A 54 -4.03 -2.21 -7.18
CA ALA A 54 -2.70 -2.04 -7.73
C ALA A 54 -2.25 -0.57 -7.71
N ALA A 55 -3.10 0.34 -8.19
CA ALA A 55 -2.80 1.77 -8.19
C ALA A 55 -2.60 2.31 -6.76
N LEU A 56 -3.45 1.91 -5.82
CA LEU A 56 -3.37 2.33 -4.43
C LEU A 56 -2.11 1.82 -3.74
N GLY A 57 -1.76 0.55 -3.94
CA GLY A 57 -0.54 -0.03 -3.37
C GLY A 57 0.73 0.62 -3.92
N ILE A 58 0.78 0.92 -5.22
CA ILE A 58 1.89 1.69 -5.82
C ILE A 58 1.97 3.09 -5.19
N ALA A 59 0.83 3.77 -5.03
CA ALA A 59 0.79 5.09 -4.39
C ALA A 59 1.29 5.04 -2.94
N ALA A 60 0.92 4.00 -2.18
CA ALA A 60 1.37 3.80 -0.81
C ALA A 60 2.90 3.66 -0.70
N VAL A 61 3.50 2.81 -1.55
CA VAL A 61 4.96 2.65 -1.57
C VAL A 61 5.65 3.94 -2.03
N SER A 62 5.10 4.62 -3.02
CA SER A 62 5.62 5.90 -3.50
C SER A 62 5.58 6.99 -2.42
N ALA A 63 4.49 7.06 -1.65
CA ALA A 63 4.36 7.96 -0.50
C ALA A 63 5.38 7.63 0.59
N GLY A 64 5.58 6.35 0.93
CA GLY A 64 6.63 5.94 1.85
C GLY A 64 8.03 6.38 1.39
N ARG A 65 8.34 6.23 0.09
CA ARG A 65 9.62 6.70 -0.47
C ARG A 65 9.79 8.22 -0.34
N LEU A 66 8.74 9.00 -0.59
CA LEU A 66 8.76 10.46 -0.42
C LEU A 66 9.04 10.87 1.03
N VAL A 67 8.47 10.16 2.01
CA VAL A 67 8.77 10.38 3.44
C VAL A 67 10.26 10.21 3.74
N HIS A 68 10.92 9.28 3.04
CA HIS A 68 12.36 9.05 3.15
C HIS A 68 13.21 9.90 2.20
N ARG A 69 12.63 10.92 1.54
CA ARG A 69 13.30 11.78 0.55
C ARG A 69 13.96 10.99 -0.59
N LEU A 70 13.38 9.85 -0.93
CA LEU A 70 13.78 9.05 -2.09
C LEU A 70 12.90 9.40 -3.30
N SER A 71 13.38 9.11 -4.51
CA SER A 71 12.56 9.25 -5.72
C SER A 71 11.24 8.48 -5.59
N PRO A 72 10.08 9.11 -5.86
CA PRO A 72 8.78 8.46 -5.82
C PRO A 72 8.61 7.42 -6.92
N VAL A 73 9.36 7.52 -8.02
CA VAL A 73 9.33 6.55 -9.13
C VAL A 73 10.62 5.73 -9.08
N SER A 74 10.49 4.43 -8.85
CA SER A 74 11.61 3.50 -8.71
C SER A 74 11.10 2.07 -8.96
N PRO A 75 11.91 1.12 -9.44
CA PRO A 75 11.47 -0.28 -9.59
C PRO A 75 10.84 -0.87 -8.32
N TRP A 76 11.26 -0.38 -7.14
CA TRP A 76 10.70 -0.78 -5.85
C TRP A 76 9.24 -0.37 -5.64
N THR A 77 8.69 0.58 -6.39
CA THR A 77 7.27 0.93 -6.31
C THR A 77 6.39 -0.20 -6.82
N LEU A 78 6.94 -1.12 -7.62
CA LEU A 78 6.25 -2.33 -8.05
C LEU A 78 5.95 -3.27 -6.87
N LEU A 79 6.63 -3.14 -5.72
CA LEU A 79 6.24 -3.88 -4.50
C LEU A 79 4.82 -3.51 -4.04
N GLY A 80 4.32 -2.33 -4.42
CA GLY A 80 2.94 -1.93 -4.17
C GLY A 80 1.91 -2.78 -4.91
N LEU A 81 2.31 -3.54 -5.93
CA LEU A 81 1.44 -4.46 -6.66
C LEU A 81 1.18 -5.77 -5.89
N LEU A 82 1.99 -6.10 -4.88
CA LEU A 82 1.88 -7.36 -4.14
C LEU A 82 0.46 -7.68 -3.65
N PRO A 83 -0.28 -6.77 -2.97
CA PRO A 83 -1.66 -7.06 -2.55
C PRO A 83 -2.59 -7.32 -3.74
N ALA A 84 -2.44 -6.58 -4.85
CA ALA A 84 -3.22 -6.77 -6.06
C ALA A 84 -2.99 -8.14 -6.70
N LEU A 85 -1.71 -8.52 -6.83
CA LEU A 85 -1.31 -9.82 -7.36
C LEU A 85 -1.78 -10.97 -6.46
N ALA A 86 -1.70 -10.80 -5.13
CA ALA A 86 -2.17 -11.79 -4.19
C ALA A 86 -3.69 -12.00 -4.28
N ALA A 87 -4.49 -10.92 -4.33
CA ALA A 87 -5.93 -11.07 -4.46
C ALA A 87 -6.33 -11.66 -5.83
N ALA A 88 -5.67 -11.22 -6.91
CA ALA A 88 -5.90 -11.79 -8.23
C ALA A 88 -5.59 -13.30 -8.26
N ALA A 89 -4.46 -13.72 -7.70
CA ALA A 89 -4.07 -15.13 -7.70
C ALA A 89 -4.94 -16.02 -6.79
N LEU A 90 -5.59 -15.45 -5.77
CA LEU A 90 -6.40 -16.20 -4.80
C LEU A 90 -7.89 -16.22 -5.12
N TYR A 91 -8.40 -15.20 -5.81
CA TYR A 91 -9.85 -14.98 -5.97
C TYR A 91 -10.33 -14.82 -7.41
N LEU A 92 -9.45 -14.52 -8.37
CA LEU A 92 -9.81 -14.44 -9.80
C LEU A 92 -9.41 -15.73 -10.52
#